data_AF-A0A523NIT6-F1
#
_entry.id   AF-A0A523NIT6-F1
#
_cell.length_a   1.000
_cell.length_b   1.000
_cell.length_c   1.000
_cell.angle_alpha   90.00
_cell.angle_beta   90.00
_cell.angle_gamma   90.00
#
_symmetry.space_group_name_H-M   'P 1'
#
loop_
_entity.id
_entity.type
_entity.pdbx_description
1 polymer ?
#
loop_
_entity_poly.entity_id
_entity_poly.type
_entity_poly.pdbx_seq_one_letter_code
_entity_poly.pdbx_strand_id
1 'polypeptide(L)' 'MQYALRQEPLDNATSSCIGCGICVTVCPMDTLSYSTEGTLSLPVLNASS' A
#
# COMPACT_ATOMS: atom_id res chain seq x y z
N MET A 1 13.18 -3.66 -0.18
CA MET A 1 12.10 -3.92 0.81
C MET A 1 12.10 -2.86 1.92
N GLN A 2 12.10 -1.57 1.57
CA GLN A 2 12.10 -0.46 2.54
C GLN A 2 10.83 0.40 2.47
N TYR A 3 9.99 0.25 1.44
CA TYR A 3 8.77 1.02 1.23
C TYR A 3 7.82 0.97 2.44
N ALA A 4 7.66 -0.20 3.07
CA ALA A 4 6.84 -0.36 4.28
C ALA A 4 7.44 0.35 5.51
N LEU A 5 8.77 0.47 5.60
CA LEU A 5 9.45 1.12 6.72
C LEU A 5 9.46 2.64 6.61
N ARG A 6 9.31 3.17 5.38
CA ARG A 6 9.39 4.62 5.10
C ARG A 6 8.04 5.30 4.96
N GLN A 7 6.93 4.55 5.07
CA GLN A 7 5.56 5.06 4.87
C GLN A 7 5.41 5.82 3.54
N GLU A 8 6.15 5.39 2.52
CA GLU A 8 6.13 6.00 1.20
C GLU A 8 5.00 5.34 0.37
N PRO A 9 4.35 6.07 -0.56
CA PRO A 9 3.25 5.52 -1.32
C PRO A 9 3.69 4.28 -2.12
N LEU A 10 2.86 3.24 -2.08
CA LEU A 10 3.13 1.96 -2.73
C LEU A 10 2.51 1.94 -4.13
N ASP A 11 3.01 2.82 -4.98
CA ASP A 11 2.57 3.01 -6.37
C ASP A 11 3.55 2.42 -7.39
N ASN A 12 3.12 2.24 -8.64
CA ASN A 12 3.96 1.69 -9.72
C ASN A 12 5.04 2.67 -10.22
N ALA A 13 4.95 3.97 -9.86
CA ALA A 13 5.88 4.98 -10.33
C ALA A 13 7.19 4.98 -9.51
N THR A 14 7.09 4.73 -8.21
CA THR A 14 8.21 4.76 -7.26
C THR A 14 8.50 3.39 -6.65
N SER A 15 7.55 2.46 -6.73
CA SER A 15 7.70 1.08 -6.25
C SER A 15 7.36 0.08 -7.35
N SER A 16 7.81 -1.17 -7.21
CA SER A 16 7.45 -2.26 -8.15
C SER A 16 6.03 -2.82 -7.88
N CYS A 17 5.10 -1.96 -7.43
CA CYS A 17 3.74 -2.36 -7.14
C CYS A 17 3.02 -2.77 -8.43
N ILE A 18 2.46 -3.97 -8.43
CA ILE A 18 1.63 -4.53 -9.51
C ILE A 18 0.15 -4.63 -9.12
N GLY A 19 -0.21 -4.15 -7.93
CA GLY A 19 -1.57 -4.22 -7.41
C GLY A 19 -2.09 -5.62 -7.10
N CYS A 20 -1.22 -6.54 -6.66
CA CYS A 20 -1.61 -7.93 -6.34
C CYS A 20 -2.37 -8.07 -5.01
N GLY A 21 -2.34 -7.07 -4.13
CA GLY A 21 -3.04 -7.09 -2.84
C GLY A 21 -2.39 -7.94 -1.74
N ILE A 22 -1.35 -8.72 -2.03
CA ILE A 22 -0.73 -9.61 -1.04
C ILE A 22 -0.22 -8.87 0.20
N CYS A 23 0.31 -7.65 0.02
CA CYS A 23 0.79 -6.82 1.13
C CYS A 23 -0.31 -6.46 2.13
N VAL A 24 -1.54 -6.25 1.67
CA VAL A 24 -2.71 -6.00 2.54
C VAL A 24 -3.07 -7.28 3.28
N THR A 25 -3.18 -8.41 2.57
CA THR A 25 -3.61 -9.69 3.16
C THR A 25 -2.64 -10.24 4.20
N VAL A 26 -1.33 -10.07 4.02
CA VAL A 26 -0.32 -10.60 4.95
C VAL A 26 0.02 -9.63 6.09
N CYS A 27 -0.49 -8.40 6.08
CA CYS A 27 -0.12 -7.39 7.07
C CYS A 27 -0.69 -7.78 8.45
N PRO A 28 0.15 -8.09 9.45
CA PRO A 28 -0.33 -8.50 10.77
C PRO A 28 -0.92 -7.32 11.57
N MET A 29 -0.62 -6.08 11.16
CA MET A 29 -1.10 -4.86 11.81
C MET A 29 -2.39 -4.33 11.20
N ASP A 30 -2.86 -4.87 10.07
CA ASP A 30 -4.07 -4.40 9.37
C ASP A 30 -4.06 -2.88 9.05
N THR A 31 -2.86 -2.33 8.82
CA THR A 31 -2.62 -0.90 8.58
C THR A 31 -2.54 -0.53 7.09
N LEU A 32 -2.85 -1.48 6.20
CA LEU A 32 -2.90 -1.26 4.77
C LEU A 32 -4.32 -1.54 4.27
N SER A 33 -4.84 -0.70 3.39
CA SER A 33 -6.16 -0.84 2.78
C SER A 33 -6.10 -0.54 1.29
N TYR A 34 -7.00 -1.12 0.50
CA TYR A 34 -7.12 -0.78 -0.91
C TYR A 34 -8.07 0.41 -1.07
N SER A 35 -7.53 1.57 -1.46
CA SER A 35 -8.36 2.72 -1.80
C SER A 35 -8.46 2.87 -3.31
N THR A 36 -9.67 3.17 -3.76
CA THR A 36 -9.98 3.51 -5.15
C THR A 36 -10.22 5.01 -5.27
N GLU A 37 -9.25 5.79 -4.79
CA GLU A 37 -9.30 7.25 -4.93
C GLU A 37 -8.71 7.65 -6.29
N GLY A 38 -9.59 7.84 -7.28
CA GLY A 38 -9.24 8.15 -8.66
C GLY A 38 -9.07 6.92 -9.56
N THR A 39 -8.48 7.09 -10.75
CA THR A 39 -8.29 6.03 -11.75
C THR A 39 -7.25 4.96 -11.37
N LEU A 40 -6.78 4.94 -10.12
CA LEU A 40 -5.76 4.02 -9.63
C LEU A 40 -6.25 3.27 -8.40
N SER A 41 -6.06 1.95 -8.42
CA SER A 41 -6.38 1.05 -7.32
C SER A 41 -5.06 0.71 -6.61
N LEU A 42 -4.79 1.40 -5.51
CA LEU A 42 -3.52 1.34 -4.79
C LEU A 42 -3.70 0.92 -3.33
N PRO A 43 -2.74 0.20 -2.75
CA PRO A 43 -2.67 0.01 -1.30
C PRO A 43 -2.23 1.32 -0.62
N VAL A 44 -3.11 1.87 0.23
CA VAL A 44 -2.85 3.05 1.07
C VAL A 44 -2.56 2.61 2.51
N LEU A 45 -1.72 3.36 3.20
CA LEU A 45 -1.52 3.18 4.63
C LEU A 45 -2.60 3.94 5.39
N ASN A 46 -3.42 3.21 6.14
CA ASN A 46 -4.44 3.78 7.04
C ASN A 46 -3.86 3.94 8.45
N ALA A 47 -2.62 4.43 8.55
CA ALA A 47 -2.02 4.74 9.84
C ALA A 47 -2.79 5.91 10.48
N SER A 48 -3.74 5.57 11.34
CA SER A 48 -4.41 6.51 12.22
C SER A 48 -3.51 6.81 13.43
N SER A 49 -2.48 7.62 13.23
CA SER A 49 -1.92 8.60 14.18
C SER A 49 -0.72 9.34 13.61
#